data_AF-A0A2V7JS66-F1
#
_entry.id   AF-A0A2V7JS66-F1
#
_cell.length_a   1.000
_cell.length_b   1.000
_cell.length_c   1.000
_cell.angle_alpha   90.00
_cell.angle_beta   90.00
_cell.angle_gamma   90.00
#
_symmetry.space_group_name_H-M   'P 1'
#
loop_
_entity.id
_entity.type
_entity.pdbx_description
1 polymer ?
#
loop_
_entity_poly.entity_id
_entity_poly.type
_entity_poly.pdbx_seq_one_letter_code
_entity_poly.pdbx_strand_id
1 'polypeptide(L)'
;SCFEHFAEDSQAYGYAASFDLSQSCENEAVHQLVEMRRRSMEYLGKTGGDNFFDAEQNARLVKNAEEYYRSMFRGRQSSWNLRDTHMVESVEALIGHQRRQGLDPKIVIWAHNSHLGDARATEMGARGELNVGQLIRQKYGADSVLVGFTTYSGTVTAATNWDDPGEVKRVRPALPESYELGFHETDIPRFFLDLADGASRTDLLTRPRLERAIGVIYRPETERVSHYFRADLPRQFDAVFHFDKTSALEPLEKPEHWEHTEIPETFPSGI
;
A
#
# COMPACT_ATOMS: atom_id res chain seq x y z
N SER A 1 -11.17 29.00 -0.82
CA SER A 1 -11.55 27.86 0.03
C SER A 1 -10.64 27.81 1.25
N CYS A 2 -11.01 27.14 2.36
CA CYS A 2 -10.15 27.09 3.56
C CYS A 2 -8.71 26.60 3.24
N PHE A 3 -8.59 25.60 2.36
CA PHE A 3 -7.32 25.01 1.92
C PHE A 3 -6.45 25.91 1.03
N GLU A 4 -6.97 26.99 0.45
CA GLU A 4 -6.17 27.88 -0.43
C GLU A 4 -5.00 28.53 0.31
N HIS A 5 -5.14 28.74 1.63
CA HIS A 5 -4.07 29.29 2.47
C HIS A 5 -2.87 28.34 2.64
N PHE A 6 -3.04 27.07 2.27
CA PHE A 6 -2.04 26.02 2.42
C PHE A 6 -1.79 25.25 1.12
N ALA A 7 -2.21 25.81 -0.03
CA ALA A 7 -2.18 25.11 -1.32
C ALA A 7 -0.77 24.65 -1.75
N GLU A 8 0.27 25.33 -1.27
CA GLU A 8 1.67 25.03 -1.59
C GLU A 8 2.31 23.99 -0.64
N ASP A 9 1.80 23.85 0.59
CA ASP A 9 2.37 22.96 1.60
C ASP A 9 1.29 22.34 2.51
N SER A 10 0.90 21.12 2.17
CA SER A 10 -0.05 20.32 2.93
C SER A 10 0.50 19.79 4.27
N GLN A 11 1.82 19.68 4.42
CA GLN A 11 2.44 19.32 5.70
C GLN A 11 2.39 20.50 6.68
N ALA A 12 2.59 21.73 6.18
CA ALA A 12 2.41 22.94 6.98
C ALA A 12 0.98 23.07 7.52
N TYR A 13 -0.03 22.73 6.70
CA TYR A 13 -1.41 22.63 7.17
C TYR A 13 -1.55 21.60 8.30
N GLY A 14 -1.08 20.38 8.08
CA GLY A 14 -1.17 19.32 9.07
C GLY A 14 -0.52 19.72 10.40
N TYR A 15 0.62 20.41 10.36
CA TYR A 15 1.31 20.90 11.56
C TYR A 15 0.45 21.95 12.29
N ALA A 16 -0.01 22.98 11.58
CA ALA A 16 -0.79 24.06 12.16
C ALA A 16 -2.12 23.55 12.78
N ALA A 17 -2.81 22.65 12.08
CA ALA A 17 -4.07 22.05 12.54
C ALA A 17 -3.86 21.04 13.68
N SER A 18 -2.72 20.36 13.75
CA SER A 18 -2.45 19.36 14.80
C SER A 18 -2.11 20.00 16.14
N PHE A 19 -1.50 21.18 16.13
CA PHE A 19 -1.03 21.92 17.31
C PHE A 19 -1.90 23.14 17.65
N ASP A 20 -3.13 23.21 17.12
CA ASP A 20 -4.11 24.29 17.33
C ASP A 20 -3.55 25.70 17.03
N LEU A 21 -2.60 25.80 16.09
CA LEU A 21 -2.00 27.06 15.66
C LEU A 21 -2.86 27.78 14.60
N SER A 22 -3.79 27.06 13.95
CA SER A 22 -4.85 27.62 13.11
C SER A 22 -6.13 26.81 13.24
N GLN A 23 -7.27 27.38 12.83
CA GLN A 23 -8.51 26.60 12.67
C GLN A 23 -8.31 25.52 11.59
N SER A 24 -8.80 24.30 11.86
CA SER A 24 -8.84 23.23 10.85
C SER A 24 -9.97 23.50 9.84
N CYS A 25 -9.82 22.95 8.63
CA CYS A 25 -10.84 23.00 7.59
C CYS A 25 -11.88 21.86 7.73
N GLU A 26 -11.88 21.15 8.86
CA GLU A 26 -12.70 19.97 9.13
C GLU A 26 -14.19 20.27 8.96
N ASN A 27 -14.67 21.35 9.58
CA ASN A 27 -16.09 21.71 9.56
C ASN A 27 -16.57 22.02 8.13
N GLU A 28 -15.78 22.75 7.37
CA GLU A 28 -16.06 23.11 5.98
C GLU A 28 -16.07 21.86 5.08
N ALA A 29 -15.10 20.96 5.21
CA ALA A 29 -15.02 19.73 4.44
C ALA A 29 -16.20 18.79 4.74
N VAL A 30 -16.53 18.61 6.02
CA VAL A 30 -17.69 17.81 6.46
C VAL A 30 -19.00 18.43 5.99
N HIS A 31 -19.16 19.76 6.11
CA HIS A 31 -20.36 20.46 5.68
C HIS A 31 -20.62 20.27 4.19
N GLN A 32 -19.58 20.40 3.35
CA GLN A 32 -19.70 20.17 1.91
C GLN A 32 -20.16 18.73 1.60
N LEU A 33 -19.56 17.72 2.25
CA LEU A 33 -19.97 16.33 2.06
C LEU A 33 -21.43 16.08 2.49
N VAL A 34 -21.85 16.63 3.63
CA VAL A 34 -23.23 16.51 4.13
C VAL A 34 -24.21 17.18 3.16
N GLU A 35 -23.88 18.36 2.66
CA GLU A 35 -24.72 19.09 1.70
C GLU A 35 -24.90 18.32 0.40
N MET A 36 -23.82 17.73 -0.14
CA MET A 36 -23.89 16.91 -1.35
C MET A 36 -24.77 15.68 -1.17
N ARG A 37 -24.64 14.98 -0.03
CA ARG A 37 -25.52 13.84 0.30
C ARG A 37 -26.97 14.23 0.41
N ARG A 38 -27.27 15.37 1.04
CA ARG A 38 -28.64 15.88 1.17
C ARG A 38 -29.30 16.13 -0.19
N ARG A 39 -28.51 16.56 -1.18
CA ARG A 39 -28.98 16.84 -2.55
C ARG A 39 -28.92 15.62 -3.49
N SER A 40 -28.53 14.44 -2.99
CA SER A 40 -28.31 13.23 -3.81
C SER A 40 -29.49 12.86 -4.72
N MET A 41 -30.72 12.89 -4.19
CA MET A 41 -31.92 12.57 -4.98
C MET A 41 -32.19 13.57 -6.10
N GLU A 42 -31.80 14.84 -5.94
CA GLU A 42 -32.01 15.88 -6.97
C GLU A 42 -30.99 15.75 -8.12
N TYR A 43 -29.76 15.31 -7.83
CA TYR A 43 -28.70 15.12 -8.83
C TYR A 43 -28.84 13.80 -9.59
N LEU A 44 -29.26 12.72 -8.92
CA LEU A 44 -29.51 11.41 -9.54
C LEU A 44 -30.45 11.51 -10.76
N GLY A 45 -31.45 12.40 -10.71
CA GLY A 45 -32.39 12.62 -11.82
C GLY A 45 -31.90 13.57 -12.92
N LYS A 46 -30.82 14.34 -12.70
CA LYS A 46 -30.39 15.43 -13.61
C LYS A 46 -29.04 15.19 -14.30
N THR A 47 -28.09 14.52 -13.63
CA THR A 47 -26.69 14.43 -14.12
C THR A 47 -26.26 13.02 -14.46
N GLY A 48 -27.12 12.01 -14.29
CA GLY A 48 -26.73 10.61 -14.29
C GLY A 48 -26.08 10.22 -12.95
N GLY A 49 -26.29 8.98 -12.52
CA GLY A 49 -25.84 8.51 -11.21
C GLY A 49 -24.32 8.51 -11.02
N ASP A 50 -23.55 8.37 -12.10
CA ASP A 50 -22.08 8.31 -12.06
C ASP A 50 -21.46 9.68 -11.75
N ASN A 51 -21.87 10.75 -12.45
CA ASN A 51 -21.36 12.09 -12.20
C ASN A 51 -21.61 12.56 -10.76
N PHE A 52 -22.76 12.17 -10.17
CA PHE A 52 -23.03 12.46 -8.77
C PHE A 52 -22.13 11.65 -7.83
N PHE A 53 -21.94 10.36 -8.12
CA PHE A 53 -21.05 9.50 -7.35
C PHE A 53 -19.61 10.02 -7.36
N ASP A 54 -19.10 10.44 -8.51
CA ASP A 54 -17.75 11.01 -8.66
C ASP A 54 -17.60 12.29 -7.82
N ALA A 55 -18.59 13.17 -7.85
CA ALA A 55 -18.59 14.38 -7.03
C ALA A 55 -18.58 14.03 -5.53
N GLU A 56 -19.41 13.07 -5.10
CA GLU A 56 -19.43 12.61 -3.70
C GLU A 56 -18.07 12.00 -3.29
N GLN A 57 -17.44 11.20 -4.15
CA GLN A 57 -16.13 10.61 -3.85
C GLN A 57 -15.04 11.68 -3.73
N ASN A 58 -15.06 12.71 -4.58
CA ASN A 58 -14.13 13.85 -4.46
C ASN A 58 -14.32 14.61 -3.14
N ALA A 59 -15.56 14.87 -2.73
CA ALA A 59 -15.81 15.53 -1.44
C ALA A 59 -15.36 14.67 -0.25
N ARG A 60 -15.60 13.35 -0.32
CA ARG A 60 -15.09 12.41 0.68
C ARG A 60 -13.56 12.41 0.72
N LEU A 61 -12.88 12.42 -0.43
CA LEU A 61 -11.43 12.47 -0.51
C LEU A 61 -10.88 13.72 0.20
N VAL A 62 -11.47 14.89 -0.03
CA VAL A 62 -11.07 16.13 0.65
C VAL A 62 -11.25 16.02 2.17
N LYS A 63 -12.40 15.51 2.64
CA LYS A 63 -12.66 15.28 4.07
C LYS A 63 -11.67 14.29 4.68
N ASN A 64 -11.36 13.21 3.97
CA ASN A 64 -10.43 12.17 4.42
C ASN A 64 -8.97 12.67 4.41
N ALA A 65 -8.60 13.52 3.45
CA ALA A 65 -7.27 14.13 3.39
C ALA A 65 -7.05 15.12 4.53
N GLU A 66 -8.04 15.95 4.86
CA GLU A 66 -7.99 16.85 6.02
C GLU A 66 -7.68 16.08 7.31
N GLU A 67 -8.47 15.04 7.58
CA GLU A 67 -8.32 14.22 8.78
C GLU A 67 -6.94 13.55 8.83
N TYR A 68 -6.46 13.08 7.67
CA TYR A 68 -5.13 12.51 7.53
C TYR A 68 -4.03 13.49 7.90
N TYR A 69 -4.01 14.69 7.31
CA TYR A 69 -2.96 15.67 7.59
C TYR A 69 -2.97 16.15 9.04
N ARG A 70 -4.16 16.30 9.65
CA ARG A 70 -4.30 16.61 11.08
C ARG A 70 -3.90 15.45 12.00
N SER A 71 -3.96 14.21 11.53
CA SER A 71 -3.50 13.04 12.29
C SER A 71 -1.99 12.80 12.16
N MET A 72 -1.36 13.30 11.09
CA MET A 72 0.04 13.01 10.73
C MET A 72 1.03 13.37 11.84
N PHE A 73 0.77 14.43 12.61
CA PHE A 73 1.64 14.88 13.70
C PHE A 73 1.27 14.29 15.07
N ARG A 74 0.19 13.51 15.16
CA ARG A 74 -0.27 12.84 16.38
C ARG A 74 0.29 11.42 16.54
N GLY A 75 0.95 10.88 15.51
CA GLY A 75 1.71 9.62 15.56
C GLY A 75 1.54 8.76 14.31
N ARG A 76 2.61 8.04 13.91
CA ARG A 76 2.69 7.25 12.66
C ARG A 76 1.61 6.16 12.53
N GLN A 77 1.27 5.48 13.62
CA GLN A 77 0.24 4.42 13.60
C GLN A 77 -1.16 4.97 13.30
N SER A 78 -1.47 6.15 13.83
CA SER A 78 -2.76 6.81 13.66
C SER A 78 -2.99 7.17 12.18
N SER A 79 -2.01 7.81 11.54
CA SER A 79 -2.12 8.20 10.14
C SER A 79 -2.07 7.02 9.17
N TRP A 80 -1.30 5.98 9.47
CA TRP A 80 -1.28 4.74 8.68
C TRP A 80 -2.65 4.05 8.67
N ASN A 81 -3.21 3.79 9.86
CA ASN A 81 -4.49 3.11 9.99
C ASN A 81 -5.62 3.90 9.34
N LEU A 82 -5.59 5.22 9.49
CA LEU A 82 -6.56 6.12 8.88
C LEU A 82 -6.50 6.05 7.35
N ARG A 83 -5.29 6.07 6.79
CA ARG A 83 -5.07 5.97 5.33
C ARG A 83 -5.64 4.66 4.77
N ASP A 84 -5.31 3.52 5.38
CA ASP A 84 -5.80 2.22 4.89
C ASP A 84 -7.31 2.05 5.10
N THR A 85 -7.86 2.62 6.18
CA THR A 85 -9.32 2.68 6.39
C THR A 85 -10.01 3.48 5.28
N HIS A 86 -9.48 4.66 4.93
CA HIS A 86 -10.02 5.47 3.82
C HIS A 86 -9.94 4.77 2.46
N MET A 87 -8.91 3.96 2.20
CA MET A 87 -8.84 3.14 0.98
C MET A 87 -9.98 2.11 0.94
N VAL A 88 -10.27 1.44 2.06
CA VAL A 88 -11.37 0.46 2.15
C VAL A 88 -12.73 1.15 2.00
N GLU A 89 -12.94 2.32 2.61
CA GLU A 89 -14.16 3.11 2.40
C GLU A 89 -14.42 3.40 0.91
N SER A 90 -13.37 3.69 0.14
CA SER A 90 -13.46 3.94 -1.30
C SER A 90 -13.89 2.68 -2.07
N VAL A 91 -13.32 1.52 -1.72
CA VAL A 91 -13.73 0.23 -2.29
C VAL A 91 -15.21 -0.06 -2.00
N GLU A 92 -15.65 0.18 -0.77
CA GLU A 92 -17.04 -0.03 -0.36
C GLU A 92 -18.01 0.92 -1.06
N ALA A 93 -17.63 2.18 -1.22
CA ALA A 93 -18.41 3.15 -1.97
C ALA A 93 -18.60 2.70 -3.42
N LEU A 94 -17.54 2.19 -4.06
CA LEU A 94 -17.59 1.66 -5.43
C LEU A 94 -18.47 0.40 -5.55
N ILE A 95 -18.34 -0.55 -4.62
CA ILE A 95 -19.20 -1.75 -4.57
C ILE A 95 -20.66 -1.34 -4.39
N GLY A 96 -20.93 -0.43 -3.45
CA GLY A 96 -22.28 0.07 -3.19
C GLY A 96 -22.89 0.78 -4.41
N HIS A 97 -22.08 1.53 -5.15
CA HIS A 97 -22.49 2.20 -6.38
C HIS A 97 -22.88 1.21 -7.47
N GLN A 98 -22.02 0.24 -7.78
CA GLN A 98 -22.31 -0.79 -8.77
C GLN A 98 -23.54 -1.62 -8.40
N ARG A 99 -23.71 -1.96 -7.11
CA ARG A 99 -24.91 -2.66 -6.61
C ARG A 99 -26.19 -1.87 -6.80
N ARG A 100 -26.17 -0.54 -6.59
CA ARG A 100 -27.33 0.33 -6.87
C ARG A 100 -27.71 0.36 -8.36
N GLN A 101 -26.77 0.05 -9.24
CA GLN A 101 -26.99 -0.12 -10.68
C GLN A 101 -27.42 -1.54 -11.06
N GLY A 102 -27.65 -2.42 -10.09
CA GLY A 102 -28.08 -3.81 -10.32
C GLY A 102 -26.95 -4.76 -10.70
N LEU A 103 -25.69 -4.35 -10.50
CA LEU A 103 -24.51 -5.19 -10.78
C LEU A 103 -24.05 -5.94 -9.52
N ASP A 104 -23.40 -7.09 -9.72
CA ASP A 104 -22.66 -7.80 -8.67
C ASP A 104 -21.15 -7.74 -9.00
N PRO A 105 -20.42 -6.74 -8.47
CA PRO A 105 -19.07 -6.46 -8.93
C PRO A 105 -18.03 -7.41 -8.33
N LYS A 106 -17.09 -7.85 -9.17
CA LYS A 106 -15.81 -8.42 -8.72
C LYS A 106 -14.75 -7.32 -8.73
N ILE A 107 -14.03 -7.16 -7.63
CA ILE A 107 -13.03 -6.10 -7.46
C ILE A 107 -11.64 -6.72 -7.33
N VAL A 108 -10.67 -6.17 -8.07
CA VAL A 108 -9.25 -6.44 -7.90
C VAL A 108 -8.61 -5.20 -7.29
N ILE A 109 -8.02 -5.34 -6.11
CA ILE A 109 -7.27 -4.26 -5.46
C ILE A 109 -5.79 -4.49 -5.74
N TRP A 110 -5.18 -3.59 -6.50
CA TRP A 110 -3.76 -3.63 -6.80
C TRP A 110 -3.01 -2.62 -5.93
N ALA A 111 -2.19 -3.13 -5.00
CA ALA A 111 -1.38 -2.32 -4.10
C ALA A 111 -0.17 -3.13 -3.60
N HIS A 112 0.73 -2.47 -2.87
CA HIS A 112 1.91 -3.11 -2.30
C HIS A 112 1.53 -4.14 -1.21
N ASN A 113 2.36 -5.19 -1.01
CA ASN A 113 2.12 -6.26 -0.01
C ASN A 113 1.81 -5.72 1.40
N SER A 114 2.46 -4.61 1.79
CA SER A 114 2.21 -3.94 3.08
C SER A 114 0.74 -3.54 3.28
N HIS A 115 0.03 -3.27 2.18
CA HIS A 115 -1.40 -2.95 2.20
C HIS A 115 -2.29 -4.20 2.05
N LEU A 116 -1.83 -5.25 1.35
CA LEU A 116 -2.70 -6.35 0.90
C LEU A 116 -2.62 -7.65 1.69
N GLY A 117 -1.62 -7.84 2.56
CA GLY A 117 -1.61 -8.98 3.50
C GLY A 117 -2.60 -8.81 4.65
N ASP A 118 -2.87 -9.85 5.44
CA ASP A 118 -3.56 -9.70 6.73
C ASP A 118 -2.57 -9.22 7.80
N ALA A 119 -2.66 -7.93 8.16
CA ALA A 119 -1.73 -7.31 9.12
C ALA A 119 -1.64 -8.05 10.46
N ARG A 120 -2.72 -8.74 10.90
CA ARG A 120 -2.75 -9.50 12.17
C ARG A 120 -1.71 -10.62 12.22
N ALA A 121 -1.23 -11.06 11.06
CA ALA A 121 -0.18 -12.07 10.92
C ALA A 121 1.24 -11.48 10.86
N THR A 122 1.41 -10.19 11.15
CA THR A 122 2.68 -9.47 10.97
C THR A 122 3.11 -8.73 12.23
N GLU A 123 4.41 -8.42 12.31
CA GLU A 123 4.96 -7.52 13.32
C GLU A 123 4.31 -6.13 13.31
N MET A 124 3.86 -5.65 12.16
CA MET A 124 3.18 -4.35 12.04
C MET A 124 1.81 -4.40 12.75
N GLY A 125 1.06 -5.47 12.56
CA GLY A 125 -0.20 -5.70 13.29
C GLY A 125 -0.02 -5.82 14.80
N ALA A 126 1.07 -6.47 15.24
CA ALA A 126 1.41 -6.53 16.67
C ALA A 126 1.71 -5.15 17.28
N ARG A 127 2.11 -4.17 16.46
CA ARG A 127 2.31 -2.76 16.85
C ARG A 127 1.04 -1.92 16.72
N GLY A 128 -0.09 -2.52 16.32
CA GLY A 128 -1.37 -1.83 16.16
C GLY A 128 -1.61 -1.24 14.78
N GLU A 129 -0.77 -1.54 13.78
CA GLU A 129 -1.03 -1.13 12.39
C GLU A 129 -2.08 -2.05 11.75
N LEU A 130 -3.01 -1.45 11.01
CA LEU A 130 -4.01 -2.11 10.18
C LEU A 130 -3.63 -1.95 8.72
N ASN A 131 -4.17 -2.82 7.86
CA ASN A 131 -4.06 -2.63 6.43
C ASN A 131 -5.31 -3.04 5.66
N VAL A 132 -5.36 -2.68 4.37
CA VAL A 132 -6.48 -2.98 3.47
C VAL A 132 -6.81 -4.48 3.46
N GLY A 133 -5.80 -5.35 3.35
CA GLY A 133 -5.97 -6.81 3.30
C GLY A 133 -6.69 -7.36 4.53
N GLN A 134 -6.25 -6.96 5.73
CA GLN A 134 -6.93 -7.30 6.98
C GLN A 134 -8.39 -6.83 6.98
N LEU A 135 -8.63 -5.56 6.67
CA LEU A 135 -9.97 -4.95 6.74
C LEU A 135 -10.93 -5.61 5.75
N ILE A 136 -10.47 -5.90 4.52
CA ILE A 136 -11.23 -6.63 3.51
C ILE A 136 -11.50 -8.06 3.98
N ARG A 137 -10.51 -8.78 4.50
CA ARG A 137 -10.69 -10.15 5.04
C ARG A 137 -11.67 -10.19 6.21
N GLN A 138 -11.63 -9.20 7.10
CA GLN A 138 -12.57 -9.12 8.22
C GLN A 138 -14.01 -8.87 7.76
N LYS A 139 -14.20 -8.11 6.68
CA LYS A 139 -15.52 -7.77 6.16
C LYS A 139 -16.12 -8.84 5.24
N TYR A 140 -15.32 -9.39 4.34
CA TYR A 140 -15.77 -10.29 3.27
C TYR A 140 -15.39 -11.75 3.53
N GLY A 141 -14.55 -12.05 4.52
CA GLY A 141 -14.21 -13.43 4.88
C GLY A 141 -13.65 -14.22 3.70
N ALA A 142 -14.27 -15.36 3.41
CA ALA A 142 -13.90 -16.27 2.33
C ALA A 142 -14.20 -15.72 0.92
N ASP A 143 -14.97 -14.64 0.80
CA ASP A 143 -15.20 -13.95 -0.48
C ASP A 143 -14.02 -13.03 -0.87
N SER A 144 -12.95 -13.04 -0.08
CA SER A 144 -11.71 -12.30 -0.35
C SER A 144 -10.52 -13.24 -0.51
N VAL A 145 -9.64 -12.94 -1.47
CA VAL A 145 -8.37 -13.64 -1.67
C VAL A 145 -7.23 -12.62 -1.61
N LEU A 146 -6.28 -12.84 -0.70
CA LEU A 146 -5.10 -12.02 -0.48
C LEU A 146 -3.91 -12.69 -1.15
N VAL A 147 -3.29 -11.98 -2.10
CA VAL A 147 -2.18 -12.51 -2.90
C VAL A 147 -0.94 -11.64 -2.71
N GLY A 148 0.16 -12.25 -2.29
CA GLY A 148 1.45 -11.59 -2.09
C GLY A 148 2.44 -11.85 -3.23
N PHE A 149 3.46 -11.00 -3.31
CA PHE A 149 4.58 -11.13 -4.24
C PHE A 149 5.91 -11.13 -3.50
N THR A 150 6.83 -12.02 -3.86
CA THR A 150 8.14 -12.15 -3.20
C THR A 150 9.27 -12.21 -4.22
N THR A 151 10.46 -11.70 -3.83
CA THR A 151 11.67 -11.77 -4.65
C THR A 151 12.93 -11.95 -3.81
N TYR A 152 13.85 -12.78 -4.30
CA TYR A 152 15.12 -13.04 -3.63
C TYR A 152 16.17 -11.96 -3.95
N SER A 153 16.34 -11.58 -5.22
CA SER A 153 17.35 -10.60 -5.66
C SER A 153 16.99 -9.93 -6.99
N GLY A 154 17.89 -9.13 -7.55
CA GLY A 154 17.74 -8.51 -8.87
C GLY A 154 17.83 -6.99 -8.80
N THR A 155 16.98 -6.30 -9.56
CA THR A 155 16.87 -4.83 -9.52
C THR A 155 15.42 -4.38 -9.37
N VAL A 156 15.25 -3.18 -8.83
CA VAL A 156 13.96 -2.47 -8.67
C VAL A 156 14.13 -1.00 -9.03
N THR A 157 13.02 -0.33 -9.32
CA THR A 157 12.96 1.13 -9.43
C THR A 157 12.47 1.70 -8.12
N ALA A 158 13.30 2.46 -7.40
CA ALA A 158 12.94 3.09 -6.13
C ALA A 158 13.79 4.33 -5.86
N ALA A 159 13.28 5.24 -5.03
CA ALA A 159 13.99 6.42 -4.58
C ALA A 159 14.80 6.15 -3.29
N THR A 160 15.74 7.03 -2.95
CA THR A 160 16.50 6.96 -1.68
C THR A 160 15.72 7.61 -0.52
N ASN A 161 15.13 8.77 -0.77
CA ASN A 161 14.24 9.49 0.13
C ASN A 161 12.90 9.78 -0.54
N TRP A 162 11.96 10.32 0.25
CA TRP A 162 10.77 10.94 -0.31
C TRP A 162 11.17 12.12 -1.19
N ASP A 163 10.41 12.34 -2.26
CA ASP A 163 10.61 13.41 -3.25
C ASP A 163 11.89 13.34 -4.09
N ASP A 164 12.77 12.37 -3.82
CA ASP A 164 13.90 12.04 -4.70
C ASP A 164 13.43 11.33 -5.99
N PRO A 165 14.18 11.45 -7.10
CA PRO A 165 13.89 10.70 -8.33
C PRO A 165 14.00 9.19 -8.11
N GLY A 166 13.23 8.41 -8.90
CA GLY A 166 13.36 6.96 -8.94
C GLY A 166 14.66 6.54 -9.63
N GLU A 167 15.36 5.58 -9.03
CA GLU A 167 16.62 5.04 -9.53
C GLU A 167 16.52 3.53 -9.71
N VAL A 168 17.31 2.97 -10.64
CA VAL A 168 17.55 1.53 -10.68
C VAL A 168 18.44 1.14 -9.51
N LYS A 169 17.89 0.37 -8.55
CA LYS A 169 18.59 -0.08 -7.36
C LYS A 169 18.74 -1.60 -7.35
N ARG A 170 19.92 -2.08 -6.98
CA ARG A 170 20.20 -3.52 -6.80
C ARG A 170 19.55 -4.02 -5.53
N VAL A 171 18.67 -5.01 -5.66
CA VAL A 171 18.10 -5.75 -4.53
C VAL A 171 19.17 -6.70 -4.00
N ARG A 172 19.51 -6.56 -2.71
CA ARG A 172 20.45 -7.47 -2.04
C ARG A 172 19.88 -8.89 -2.03
N PRO A 173 20.72 -9.94 -2.03
CA PRO A 173 20.25 -11.28 -1.70
C PRO A 173 19.40 -11.29 -0.42
N ALA A 174 18.36 -12.11 -0.38
CA ALA A 174 17.48 -12.16 0.78
C ALA A 174 18.23 -12.60 2.04
N LEU A 175 17.78 -12.11 3.20
CA LEU A 175 18.45 -12.36 4.46
C LEU A 175 18.25 -13.82 4.93
N PRO A 176 19.18 -14.37 5.74
CA PRO A 176 18.95 -15.61 6.46
C PRO A 176 17.63 -15.57 7.25
N GLU A 177 16.97 -16.72 7.34
CA GLU A 177 15.66 -16.89 7.99
C GLU A 177 14.48 -16.13 7.35
N SER A 178 14.65 -15.62 6.13
CA SER A 178 13.55 -15.04 5.34
C SER A 178 12.77 -16.08 4.54
N TYR A 179 11.52 -15.77 4.20
CA TYR A 179 10.76 -16.61 3.27
C TYR A 179 11.39 -16.59 1.88
N GLU A 180 11.89 -15.43 1.44
CA GLU A 180 12.52 -15.25 0.14
C GLU A 180 13.76 -16.13 -0.03
N LEU A 181 14.59 -16.29 1.01
CA LEU A 181 15.70 -17.24 0.97
C LEU A 181 15.22 -18.69 0.89
N GLY A 182 14.21 -19.07 1.68
CA GLY A 182 13.67 -20.43 1.62
C GLY A 182 13.00 -20.76 0.28
N PHE A 183 12.44 -19.77 -0.40
CA PHE A 183 11.92 -19.91 -1.76
C PHE A 183 13.04 -20.01 -2.80
N HIS A 184 14.11 -19.22 -2.65
CA HIS A 184 15.31 -19.33 -3.48
C HIS A 184 15.94 -20.74 -3.42
N GLU A 185 16.02 -21.33 -2.23
CA GLU A 185 16.59 -22.68 -2.00
C GLU A 185 15.81 -23.82 -2.67
N THR A 186 14.64 -23.54 -3.26
CA THR A 186 13.91 -24.53 -4.07
C THR A 186 14.49 -24.72 -5.47
N ASP A 187 15.39 -23.82 -5.91
CA ASP A 187 15.91 -23.71 -7.28
C ASP A 187 14.81 -23.53 -8.36
N ILE A 188 13.57 -23.20 -7.97
CA ILE A 188 12.48 -22.90 -8.89
C ILE A 188 12.42 -21.39 -9.10
N PRO A 189 12.77 -20.87 -10.30
CA PRO A 189 12.98 -19.44 -10.48
C PRO A 189 11.68 -18.62 -10.39
N ARG A 190 10.53 -19.22 -10.71
CA ARG A 190 9.22 -18.57 -10.68
C ARG A 190 8.15 -19.59 -10.36
N PHE A 191 7.33 -19.31 -9.36
CA PHE A 191 6.20 -20.18 -9.03
C PHE A 191 5.06 -19.41 -8.38
N PHE A 192 3.88 -20.03 -8.46
CA PHE A 192 2.73 -19.69 -7.65
C PHE A 192 2.60 -20.74 -6.55
N LEU A 193 2.41 -20.29 -5.32
CA LEU A 193 2.22 -21.16 -4.18
C LEU A 193 0.89 -20.84 -3.52
N ASP A 194 -0.01 -21.83 -3.55
CA ASP A 194 -1.20 -21.85 -2.71
C ASP A 194 -0.78 -22.16 -1.26
N LEU A 195 -0.94 -21.18 -0.38
CA LEU A 195 -0.50 -21.29 1.02
C LEU A 195 -1.47 -22.11 1.87
N ALA A 196 -2.75 -22.21 1.47
CA ALA A 196 -3.72 -23.04 2.17
C ALA A 196 -3.37 -24.53 2.07
N ASP A 197 -2.84 -24.98 0.93
CA ASP A 197 -2.34 -26.36 0.76
C ASP A 197 -0.89 -26.54 1.27
N GLY A 198 -0.08 -25.47 1.24
CA GLY A 198 1.35 -25.51 1.56
C GLY A 198 1.70 -25.49 3.05
N ALA A 199 0.93 -24.78 3.88
CA ALA A 199 1.30 -24.47 5.28
C ALA A 199 1.54 -25.69 6.17
N SER A 200 0.88 -26.81 5.87
CA SER A 200 0.99 -28.05 6.65
C SER A 200 2.16 -28.96 6.24
N ARG A 201 2.89 -28.61 5.17
CA ARG A 201 3.82 -29.54 4.49
C ARG A 201 5.30 -29.20 4.60
N THR A 202 5.67 -28.03 5.12
CA THR A 202 7.08 -27.59 5.14
C THR A 202 7.43 -26.74 6.36
N ASP A 203 8.61 -26.98 6.94
CA ASP A 203 9.19 -26.18 8.03
C ASP A 203 9.44 -24.71 7.64
N LEU A 204 9.45 -24.41 6.33
CA LEU A 204 9.52 -23.03 5.85
C LEU A 204 8.28 -22.23 6.29
N LEU A 205 7.09 -22.84 6.23
CA LEU A 205 5.80 -22.15 6.40
C LEU A 205 5.17 -22.36 7.78
N THR A 206 5.72 -23.25 8.63
CA THR A 206 5.13 -23.55 9.95
C THR A 206 5.44 -22.52 11.03
N ARG A 207 6.36 -21.60 10.79
CA ARG A 207 6.79 -20.61 11.79
C ARG A 207 6.98 -19.22 11.18
N PRO A 208 6.72 -18.15 11.95
CA PRO A 208 7.00 -16.80 11.50
C PRO A 208 8.47 -16.57 11.16
N ARG A 209 8.73 -15.92 10.02
CA ARG A 209 10.05 -15.65 9.45
C ARG A 209 10.15 -14.20 9.02
N LEU A 210 11.34 -13.79 8.58
CA LEU A 210 11.51 -12.48 7.97
C LEU A 210 10.80 -12.45 6.61
N GLU A 211 10.12 -11.34 6.34
CA GLU A 211 9.52 -11.02 5.04
C GLU A 211 10.05 -9.67 4.58
N ARG A 212 10.41 -9.58 3.29
CA ARG A 212 10.91 -8.36 2.67
C ARG A 212 9.77 -7.50 2.14
N ALA A 213 9.81 -6.20 2.42
CA ALA A 213 8.93 -5.19 1.84
C ALA A 213 9.73 -3.99 1.33
N ILE A 214 9.94 -3.95 0.01
CA ILE A 214 10.55 -2.82 -0.69
C ILE A 214 9.43 -2.04 -1.38
N GLY A 215 9.19 -0.81 -0.90
CA GLY A 215 8.21 0.10 -1.50
C GLY A 215 8.85 1.10 -2.46
N VAL A 216 8.24 2.28 -2.56
CA VAL A 216 8.74 3.40 -3.38
C VAL A 216 10.10 3.94 -2.94
N ILE A 217 10.50 3.66 -1.69
CA ILE A 217 11.82 3.94 -1.15
C ILE A 217 12.55 2.62 -0.92
N TYR A 218 13.83 2.56 -1.31
CA TYR A 218 14.70 1.43 -1.01
C TYR A 218 16.09 1.90 -0.56
N ARG A 219 16.50 1.43 0.63
CA ARG A 219 17.83 1.68 1.22
C ARG A 219 18.54 0.36 1.50
N PRO A 220 19.39 -0.13 0.55
CA PRO A 220 20.15 -1.37 0.72
C PRO A 220 21.03 -1.37 1.97
N GLU A 221 21.53 -0.21 2.39
CA GLU A 221 22.48 -0.05 3.50
C GLU A 221 21.85 -0.37 4.86
N THR A 222 20.54 -0.15 4.99
CA THR A 222 19.78 -0.34 6.23
C THR A 222 18.67 -1.38 6.09
N GLU A 223 18.70 -2.19 5.03
CA GLU A 223 17.60 -3.04 4.56
C GLU A 223 16.93 -3.87 5.66
N ARG A 224 17.71 -4.51 6.56
CA ARG A 224 17.16 -5.31 7.65
C ARG A 224 16.22 -4.51 8.55
N VAL A 225 16.51 -3.24 8.80
CA VAL A 225 15.74 -2.39 9.72
C VAL A 225 14.59 -1.69 9.00
N SER A 226 14.80 -1.30 7.73
CA SER A 226 13.85 -0.50 6.96
C SER A 226 12.87 -1.30 6.11
N HIS A 227 13.25 -2.51 5.67
CA HIS A 227 12.55 -3.27 4.64
C HIS A 227 12.28 -4.73 5.02
N TYR A 228 12.48 -5.11 6.29
CA TYR A 228 12.14 -6.43 6.78
C TYR A 228 11.34 -6.35 8.08
N PHE A 229 10.35 -7.24 8.19
CA PHE A 229 9.58 -7.46 9.41
C PHE A 229 9.33 -8.96 9.59
N ARG A 230 8.93 -9.38 10.80
CA ARG A 230 8.49 -10.76 11.02
C ARG A 230 7.04 -10.97 10.58
N ALA A 231 6.77 -12.04 9.86
CA ALA A 231 5.43 -12.40 9.38
C ALA A 231 5.17 -13.91 9.42
N ASP A 232 3.90 -14.28 9.58
CA ASP A 232 3.37 -15.62 9.35
C ASP A 232 2.71 -15.65 7.96
N LEU A 233 3.48 -16.06 6.94
CA LEU A 233 3.10 -15.90 5.54
C LEU A 233 1.79 -16.61 5.18
N PRO A 234 1.54 -17.87 5.61
CA PRO A 234 0.25 -18.52 5.35
C PRO A 234 -0.96 -17.90 6.04
N ARG A 235 -0.75 -17.15 7.13
CA ARG A 235 -1.83 -16.40 7.79
C ARG A 235 -2.03 -15.01 7.21
N GLN A 236 -1.00 -14.48 6.56
CA GLN A 236 -1.01 -13.16 5.95
C GLN A 236 -1.62 -13.19 4.54
N PHE A 237 -1.33 -14.22 3.74
CA PHE A 237 -1.80 -14.37 2.37
C PHE A 237 -2.41 -15.76 2.14
N ASP A 238 -3.36 -15.87 1.21
CA ASP A 238 -3.83 -17.20 0.77
C ASP A 238 -2.91 -17.78 -0.31
N ALA A 239 -2.21 -16.93 -1.06
CA ALA A 239 -1.24 -17.37 -2.05
C ALA A 239 -0.13 -16.34 -2.27
N VAL A 240 1.00 -16.83 -2.80
CA VAL A 240 2.12 -15.96 -3.20
C VAL A 240 2.64 -16.31 -4.58
N PHE A 241 2.99 -15.28 -5.34
CA PHE A 241 3.88 -15.41 -6.49
C PHE A 241 5.31 -15.13 -6.06
N HIS A 242 6.22 -16.04 -6.41
CA HIS A 242 7.65 -15.86 -6.22
C HIS A 242 8.35 -15.65 -7.55
N PHE A 243 9.26 -14.67 -7.57
CA PHE A 243 10.18 -14.42 -8.66
C PHE A 243 11.60 -14.31 -8.08
N ASP A 244 12.45 -15.29 -8.34
CA ASP A 244 13.77 -15.37 -7.72
C ASP A 244 14.66 -14.15 -8.05
N LYS A 245 14.56 -13.69 -9.30
CA LYS A 245 15.24 -12.49 -9.80
C LYS A 245 14.25 -11.56 -10.48
N THR A 246 14.28 -10.29 -10.09
CA THR A 246 13.49 -9.21 -10.72
C THR A 246 14.37 -8.26 -11.52
N SER A 247 13.75 -7.51 -12.41
CA SER A 247 14.37 -6.38 -13.11
C SER A 247 13.59 -5.10 -12.79
N ALA A 248 14.30 -3.98 -12.72
CA ALA A 248 13.72 -2.67 -12.48
C ALA A 248 12.68 -2.31 -13.55
N LEU A 249 11.57 -1.72 -13.11
CA LEU A 249 10.51 -1.26 -14.01
C LEU A 249 10.97 -0.02 -14.77
N GLU A 250 10.76 -0.01 -16.08
CA GLU A 250 11.00 1.16 -16.91
C GLU A 250 9.81 2.14 -16.79
N PRO A 251 10.05 3.42 -16.44
CA PRO A 251 9.01 4.43 -16.47
C PRO A 251 8.42 4.60 -17.88
N LEU A 252 7.09 4.80 -17.96
CA LEU A 252 6.42 5.12 -19.23
C LEU A 252 6.92 6.45 -19.80
N GLU A 253 7.11 7.45 -18.93
CA GLU A 253 7.77 8.71 -19.23
C GLU A 253 9.15 8.70 -18.59
N LYS A 254 10.20 8.67 -19.42
CA LYS A 254 11.59 8.60 -18.93
C LYS A 254 12.00 9.98 -18.39
N PRO A 255 12.38 10.09 -17.10
CA PRO A 255 12.96 11.32 -16.57
C PRO A 255 14.21 11.71 -17.38
N GLU A 256 14.53 13.00 -17.44
CA GLU A 256 15.75 13.50 -18.12
C GLU A 256 17.03 12.82 -17.61
N HIS A 257 17.01 12.28 -16.38
CA HIS A 257 18.12 11.57 -15.73
C HIS A 257 17.78 10.11 -15.39
N TRP A 258 17.23 9.34 -16.34
CA TRP A 258 17.10 7.89 -16.21
C TRP A 258 18.40 7.18 -16.61
N GLU A 259 19.39 7.16 -15.73
CA GLU A 259 20.62 6.39 -15.95
C GLU A 259 20.38 4.92 -15.57
N HIS A 260 20.44 4.03 -16.58
CA HIS A 260 20.63 2.59 -16.33
C HIS A 260 22.05 2.39 -15.83
N THR A 261 22.28 2.56 -14.53
CA THR A 261 23.55 2.17 -13.93
C THR A 261 23.55 0.64 -13.74
N GLU A 262 23.56 -0.11 -14.85
CA GLU A 262 24.05 -1.47 -14.81
C GLU A 262 25.55 -1.38 -14.50
N ILE A 263 25.91 -1.42 -13.22
CA ILE A 263 27.30 -1.66 -12.83
C ILE A 263 27.58 -3.11 -13.27
N PRO A 264 28.47 -3.36 -14.25
CA PRO A 264 28.73 -4.71 -14.72
C PRO A 264 29.18 -5.58 -13.54
N GLU A 265 28.64 -6.81 -13.43
CA GLU A 265 29.00 -7.77 -12.36
C GLU A 265 30.47 -8.24 -12.41
N THR A 266 31.28 -7.70 -13.32
CA THR A 266 32.68 -8.01 -13.46
C THR A 266 33.46 -6.75 -13.82
N PHE A 267 33.97 -5.99 -12.84
CA PHE A 267 35.32 -5.36 -12.91
C PHE A 267 35.71 -4.58 -11.63
N PRO A 268 36.89 -4.85 -11.04
CA PRO A 268 37.41 -6.20 -10.84
C PRO A 268 37.99 -6.44 -9.44
N SER A 269 37.88 -7.70 -9.02
CA SER A 269 38.89 -8.38 -8.20
C SER A 269 40.21 -8.52 -8.98
N GLY A 270 41.35 -8.23 -8.33
CA GLY A 270 42.67 -8.75 -8.70
C GLY A 270 43.72 -7.70 -9.06
N ILE A 271 44.29 -7.02 -8.07
CA ILE A 271 45.49 -7.44 -7.31
C ILE A 271 45.21 -7.19 -5.82
#